data_AF-A0A942FQH1-F1
#
_entry.id   AF-A0A942FQH1-F1
#
_cell.length_a   1.000
_cell.length_b   1.000
_cell.length_c   1.000
_cell.angle_alpha   90.00
_cell.angle_beta   90.00
_cell.angle_gamma   90.00
#
_symmetry.space_group_name_H-M   'P 1'
#
loop_
_entity.id
_entity.type
_entity.pdbx_description
1 polymer ?
#
loop_
_entity_poly.entity_id
_entity_poly.type
_entity_poly.pdbx_seq_one_letter_code
_entity_poly.pdbx_strand_id
1 'polypeptide(L)'
;RYFLTSLPMDAKRALRAARYHWGIENGLHWVLDVAFDEDASRAHLENAQASWVALRHLAVSLLKRDKTVKAGVEAKRLRAGWDRNYLLKLLES
;
A
#
# COMPACT_ATOMS: atom_id res chain seq x y z
N ARG A 1 11.39 -23.29 8.38
CA ARG A 1 10.19 -22.78 7.66
C ARG A 1 9.80 -23.83 6.64
N TYR A 2 8.53 -24.22 6.60
CA TYR A 2 8.00 -25.18 5.63
C TYR A 2 7.24 -24.41 4.54
N PHE A 3 7.31 -24.85 3.29
CA PHE A 3 6.65 -24.22 2.15
C PHE A 3 5.78 -25.24 1.43
N LEU A 4 4.54 -24.87 1.12
CA LEU A 4 3.62 -25.64 0.28
C LEU A 4 3.55 -24.95 -1.09
N THR A 5 3.90 -25.66 -2.16
CA THR A 5 3.86 -25.11 -3.52
C THR A 5 3.62 -26.22 -4.53
N SER A 6 2.89 -25.89 -5.60
CA SER A 6 2.74 -26.74 -6.79
C SER A 6 3.92 -26.60 -7.76
N LEU A 7 4.86 -25.68 -7.50
CA LEU A 7 6.02 -25.47 -8.36
C LEU A 7 7.13 -26.50 -8.06
N PRO A 8 7.94 -26.87 -9.07
CA PRO A 8 9.13 -27.69 -8.85
C PRO A 8 10.05 -27.02 -7.83
N MET A 9 10.41 -27.77 -6.77
CA MET A 9 11.14 -27.22 -5.63
C MET A 9 12.62 -26.97 -5.94
N ASP A 10 13.00 -25.70 -5.97
CA ASP A 10 14.37 -25.22 -5.83
C ASP A 10 14.44 -24.32 -4.58
N ALA A 11 15.34 -24.65 -3.65
CA ALA A 11 15.52 -23.90 -2.41
C ALA A 11 15.87 -22.42 -2.68
N LYS A 12 16.65 -22.13 -3.73
CA LYS A 12 16.97 -20.74 -4.10
C LYS A 12 15.73 -19.99 -4.58
N ARG A 13 14.88 -20.64 -5.38
CA ARG A 13 13.62 -20.08 -5.85
C ARG A 13 12.64 -19.81 -4.70
N ALA A 14 12.50 -20.75 -3.76
CA ALA A 14 11.64 -20.56 -2.58
C ALA A 14 12.10 -19.37 -1.72
N LEU A 15 13.41 -19.25 -1.48
CA LEU A 15 13.97 -18.12 -0.72
C LEU A 15 13.79 -16.78 -1.44
N ARG A 16 13.93 -16.75 -2.79
CA ARG A 16 13.64 -15.54 -3.57
C ARG A 16 12.18 -15.13 -3.48
N ALA A 17 11.26 -16.09 -3.61
CA ALA A 17 9.83 -15.83 -3.50
C ALA A 17 9.46 -15.29 -2.11
N ALA A 18 9.98 -15.91 -1.05
CA ALA A 18 9.76 -15.45 0.32
C ALA A 18 10.26 -14.00 0.51
N ARG A 19 11.47 -13.67 0.04
CA ARG A 19 12.01 -12.30 0.12
C ARG A 19 11.17 -11.29 -0.67
N TYR A 20 10.72 -11.66 -1.87
CA TYR A 20 9.88 -10.79 -2.69
C TYR A 20 8.54 -10.51 -2.02
N HIS A 21 7.92 -11.54 -1.44
CA HIS A 21 6.68 -11.40 -0.68
C HIS A 21 6.85 -10.46 0.52
N TRP A 22 7.94 -10.58 1.29
CA TRP A 22 8.27 -9.62 2.35
C TRP A 22 8.43 -8.18 1.85
N GLY A 23 8.87 -8.00 0.60
CA GLY A 23 8.92 -6.67 -0.03
C GLY A 23 7.54 -6.05 -0.24
N ILE A 24 6.51 -6.86 -0.48
CA ILE A 24 5.11 -6.41 -0.57
C ILE A 24 4.62 -5.98 0.81
N GLU A 25 4.87 -6.79 1.84
CA GLU A 25 4.48 -6.46 3.23
C GLU A 25 5.12 -5.17 3.73
N ASN A 26 6.44 -5.04 3.57
CA ASN A 26 7.17 -3.84 3.99
C ASN A 26 6.81 -2.60 3.16
N GLY A 27 6.47 -2.81 1.88
CA GLY A 27 6.23 -1.72 0.95
C GLY A 27 4.80 -1.20 0.98
N LEU A 28 3.82 -2.10 1.01
CA LEU A 28 2.40 -1.78 0.85
C LEU A 28 1.64 -1.92 2.17
N HIS A 29 1.65 -3.09 2.79
CA HIS A 29 0.83 -3.37 3.98
C HIS A 29 1.19 -2.45 5.15
N TRP A 30 2.48 -2.30 5.48
CA TRP A 30 2.89 -1.37 6.54
C TRP A 30 2.38 0.07 6.31
N VAL A 31 2.32 0.52 5.05
CA VAL A 31 1.80 1.84 4.72
C VAL A 31 0.29 1.91 4.91
N LEU A 32 -0.44 0.84 4.58
CA LEU A 32 -1.88 0.77 4.78
C LEU A 32 -2.22 0.72 6.28
N ASP A 33 -1.52 -0.10 7.05
CA ASP A 33 -1.73 -0.28 8.47
C ASP A 33 -1.45 1.03 9.23
N VAL A 34 -0.28 1.66 8.97
CA VAL A 34 0.17 2.83 9.75
C VAL A 34 -0.33 4.15 9.18
N ALA A 35 -0.22 4.37 7.86
CA ALA A 35 -0.56 5.67 7.29
C ALA A 35 -2.04 5.83 6.98
N PHE A 36 -2.79 4.72 6.83
CA PHE A 36 -4.23 4.71 6.54
C PHE A 36 -5.09 4.10 7.66
N ASP A 37 -4.47 3.66 8.75
CA ASP A 37 -5.17 3.10 9.93
C ASP A 37 -6.13 1.97 9.52
N GLU A 38 -5.68 1.11 8.58
CA GLU A 38 -6.52 0.08 7.98
C GLU A 38 -6.99 -0.96 9.01
N ASP A 39 -6.12 -1.36 9.94
CA ASP A 39 -6.44 -2.32 11.01
C ASP A 39 -7.57 -1.82 11.94
N ALA A 40 -7.69 -0.51 12.14
CA ALA A 40 -8.72 0.08 12.99
C ALA A 40 -10.05 0.30 12.24
N SER A 41 -10.08 0.09 10.92
CA SER A 41 -11.24 0.36 10.07
C SER A 41 -12.40 -0.60 10.35
N ARG A 42 -13.46 -0.10 11.00
CA ARG A 42 -14.71 -0.84 11.29
C ARG A 42 -15.68 -0.96 10.10
N ALA A 43 -15.16 -0.90 8.88
CA ALA A 43 -15.98 -0.98 7.67
C ALA A 43 -16.47 -2.43 7.46
N HIS A 44 -17.58 -2.78 8.13
CA HIS A 44 -18.17 -4.13 8.12
C HIS A 44 -19.39 -4.27 7.20
N LEU A 45 -19.69 -3.26 6.37
CA LEU A 45 -20.78 -3.33 5.41
C LEU A 45 -20.38 -4.21 4.22
N GLU A 46 -21.31 -5.00 3.68
CA GLU A 46 -21.08 -5.82 2.49
C GLU A 46 -20.45 -4.97 1.36
N ASN A 47 -19.37 -5.48 0.75
CA ASN A 47 -18.57 -4.84 -0.31
C ASN A 47 -17.83 -3.53 0.05
N ALA A 48 -17.99 -2.99 1.25
CA ALA A 48 -17.26 -1.80 1.67
C ALA A 48 -15.75 -2.09 1.75
N GLN A 49 -15.37 -3.24 2.28
CA GLN A 49 -13.96 -3.61 2.46
C GLN A 49 -13.20 -3.68 1.13
N ALA A 50 -13.79 -4.30 0.10
CA ALA A 50 -13.19 -4.38 -1.24
C ALA A 50 -13.03 -2.99 -1.88
N SER A 51 -14.06 -2.15 -1.75
CA SER A 51 -14.02 -0.76 -2.24
C SER A 51 -12.95 0.07 -1.53
N TRP A 52 -12.82 -0.07 -0.22
CA TRP A 52 -11.81 0.63 0.57
C TRP A 52 -10.39 0.20 0.25
N VAL A 53 -10.15 -1.11 0.09
CA VAL A 53 -8.83 -1.62 -0.30
C VAL A 53 -8.41 -1.03 -1.66
N ALA A 54 -9.31 -1.04 -2.65
CA ALA A 54 -9.03 -0.46 -3.97
C ALA A 54 -8.70 1.03 -3.89
N LEU A 55 -9.48 1.82 -3.13
CA LEU A 55 -9.25 3.25 -2.94
C LEU A 55 -7.93 3.54 -2.23
N ARG A 56 -7.59 2.79 -1.17
CA ARG A 56 -6.33 2.94 -0.44
C ARG A 56 -5.14 2.60 -1.33
N HIS A 57 -5.23 1.53 -2.12
CA HIS A 57 -4.19 1.16 -3.07
C HIS A 57 -3.96 2.25 -4.14
N LEU A 58 -5.04 2.85 -4.65
CA LEU A 58 -4.97 3.98 -5.58
C LEU A 58 -4.27 5.18 -4.91
N ALA A 59 -4.70 5.56 -3.71
CA ALA A 59 -4.12 6.68 -2.98
C ALA A 59 -2.63 6.47 -2.69
N VAL A 60 -2.23 5.29 -2.21
CA VAL A 60 -0.81 4.95 -1.97
C VAL A 60 0.01 5.07 -3.26
N SER A 61 -0.54 4.58 -4.38
CA SER A 61 0.13 4.64 -5.68
C SER A 61 0.38 6.08 -6.14
N LEU A 62 -0.61 6.96 -6.03
CA LEU A 62 -0.50 8.39 -6.36
C LEU A 62 0.53 9.09 -5.46
N LEU A 63 0.46 8.86 -4.14
CA LEU A 63 1.36 9.50 -3.16
C LEU A 63 2.82 9.05 -3.33
N LYS A 64 3.05 7.79 -3.72
CA LYS A 64 4.39 7.25 -4.00
C LYS A 64 4.96 7.73 -5.33
N ARG A 65 4.10 8.01 -6.32
CA ARG A 65 4.50 8.53 -7.63
C ARG A 65 5.00 9.97 -7.52
N ASP A 66 4.41 10.79 -6.65
CA ASP A 66 4.91 12.14 -6.42
C ASP A 66 6.34 12.11 -5.84
N LYS A 67 7.29 12.65 -6.60
CA LYS A 67 8.69 12.85 -6.18
C LYS A 67 9.01 14.30 -5.83
N THR A 68 8.05 15.21 -5.96
CA THR A 68 8.28 16.65 -5.77
C THR A 68 8.37 17.03 -4.30
N VAL A 69 7.69 16.28 -3.42
CA VAL A 69 7.77 16.45 -1.97
C VAL A 69 8.58 15.30 -1.35
N LYS A 70 9.65 15.64 -0.64
CA LYS A 70 10.45 14.67 0.14
C LYS A 70 9.81 14.46 1.52
N ALA A 71 8.74 13.67 1.55
CA ALA A 71 8.02 13.31 2.78
C ALA A 71 7.47 11.88 2.72
N GLY A 72 7.17 11.31 3.89
CA GLY A 72 6.51 10.00 4.00
C GLY A 72 5.06 10.02 3.48
N VAL A 73 4.49 8.84 3.25
CA VAL A 73 3.13 8.70 2.69
C VAL A 73 2.07 9.37 3.58
N GLU A 74 2.18 9.22 4.89
CA GLU A 74 1.26 9.85 5.86
C GLU A 74 1.27 11.38 5.75
N ALA A 75 2.46 12.00 5.78
CA ALA A 75 2.60 13.45 5.66
C ALA A 75 2.08 13.98 4.31
N LYS A 76 2.32 13.26 3.21
CA LYS A 76 1.76 13.61 1.90
C LYS A 76 0.23 13.46 1.87
N ARG A 77 -0.31 12.42 2.51
CA ARG A 77 -1.76 12.22 2.64
C ARG A 77 -2.42 13.37 3.40
N LEU A 78 -1.85 13.77 4.54
CA LEU A 78 -2.33 14.91 5.32
C LEU A 78 -2.25 16.22 4.52
N ARG A 79 -1.13 16.45 3.83
CA ARG A 79 -0.98 17.61 2.95
C ARG A 79 -2.05 17.64 1.86
N ALA A 80 -2.34 16.51 1.21
CA ALA A 80 -3.41 16.43 0.21
C ALA A 80 -4.80 16.72 0.81
N GLY A 81 -5.01 16.44 2.11
CA GLY A 81 -6.23 16.81 2.83
C GLY A 81 -6.32 18.32 3.17
N TRP A 82 -5.20 19.01 3.30
CA TRP A 82 -5.16 20.43 3.70
C TRP A 82 -4.90 21.41 2.55
N ASP A 83 -4.23 20.96 1.48
CA ASP A 83 -3.83 21.76 0.32
C ASP A 83 -4.51 21.20 -0.93
N ARG A 84 -5.59 21.87 -1.36
CA ARG A 84 -6.36 21.49 -2.55
C ARG A 84 -5.53 21.51 -3.82
N ASN A 85 -4.56 22.42 -3.95
CA ASN A 85 -3.72 22.50 -5.14
C ASN A 85 -2.78 21.30 -5.20
N TYR A 86 -2.23 20.89 -4.06
CA TYR A 86 -1.43 19.66 -3.98
C TYR A 86 -2.27 18.42 -4.29
N LEU A 87 -3.51 18.33 -3.80
CA LEU A 87 -4.41 17.23 -4.13
C LEU A 87 -4.68 17.14 -5.64
N LEU A 88 -5.04 18.26 -6.29
CA LEU A 88 -5.31 18.28 -7.73
C LEU A 88 -4.08 17.85 -8.54
N LYS A 89 -2.90 18.35 -8.16
CA LYS A 89 -1.64 17.92 -8.77
C LYS A 89 -1.41 16.41 -8.66
N LEU A 90 -1.78 15.77 -7.55
CA LEU A 90 -1.68 14.32 -7.41
C LEU A 90 -2.64 13.60 -8.35
N LEU A 91 -3.87 14.10 -8.52
CA LEU A 91 -4.90 13.48 -9.36
C LEU A 91 -4.67 13.67 -10.87
N GLU A 92 -4.04 14.77 -11.27
CA GLU A 92 -3.72 15.08 -12.67
C GLU A 92 -2.44 14.40 -13.19
N SER A 93 -1.68 13.76 -12.29
CA SER A 93 -0.36 13.20 -12.61
C SER A 93 -0.37 11.88 -13.38
#